data_AF-A0A454TR65-F1
#
_entry.id   AF-A0A454TR65-F1
#
_cell.length_a   1.000
_cell.length_b   1.000
_cell.length_c   1.000
_cell.angle_alpha   90.00
_cell.angle_beta   90.00
_cell.angle_gamma   90.00
#
_symmetry.space_group_name_H-M   'P 1'
#
loop_
_entity.id
_entity.type
_entity.pdbx_description
1 polymer ?
#
loop_
_entity_poly.entity_id
_entity_poly.type
_entity_poly.pdbx_seq_one_letter_code
_entity_poly.pdbx_strand_id
1 'polypeptide(L)'
;MGVAGAGIGLASVFAQAANFTVTPVRVELSQQRPSAALTVKNEMTDESVVVELRAVAWTQNSGEDVYAPAQDLLATPPIFTLAPGATQVIRVGLRHPPADDREVSYRLFLREVPPPPKPGFAGVQIALEMRLPVFAKPRTPAAPQLKWRAEPLPDGALALSVTNDGNAHAQVANLVVTAPGAERPVATYPEFAYVLPGQTRRLVLKRGPDAPAVTGGTLHLKAYSDAGDIDSALAPETR
;
A
#
# COMPACT_ATOMS: atom_id res chain seq x y z
N MET A 1 19.79 -17.96 -61.41
CA MET A 1 20.28 -17.76 -60.03
C MET A 1 19.15 -17.16 -59.22
N GLY A 2 18.39 -17.99 -58.51
CA GLY A 2 17.29 -17.55 -57.64
C GLY A 2 17.78 -17.47 -56.20
N VAL A 3 17.67 -16.29 -55.59
CA VAL A 3 18.08 -16.08 -54.20
C VAL A 3 16.83 -16.29 -53.33
N ALA A 4 16.84 -17.34 -52.51
CA ALA A 4 15.79 -17.61 -51.55
C ALA A 4 15.96 -16.69 -50.33
N GLY A 5 14.99 -15.80 -50.09
CA GLY A 5 14.96 -14.95 -48.91
C GLY A 5 14.43 -15.72 -47.70
N ALA A 6 15.30 -15.99 -46.73
CA ALA A 6 14.91 -16.52 -45.43
C ALA A 6 14.40 -15.37 -44.54
N GLY A 7 13.10 -15.35 -44.27
CA GLY A 7 12.48 -14.40 -43.33
C GLY A 7 12.79 -14.80 -41.89
N ILE A 8 13.47 -13.94 -41.15
CA ILE A 8 13.67 -14.07 -39.70
C ILE A 8 12.38 -13.62 -39.01
N GLY A 9 11.61 -14.58 -38.49
CA GLY A 9 10.45 -14.30 -37.64
C GLY A 9 10.91 -13.95 -36.23
N LEU A 10 10.70 -12.70 -35.82
CA LEU A 10 10.83 -12.28 -34.42
C LEU A 10 9.68 -12.91 -33.62
N ALA A 11 9.97 -14.01 -32.91
CA ALA A 11 9.05 -14.56 -31.94
C ALA A 11 9.05 -13.67 -30.70
N SER A 12 7.98 -12.89 -30.53
CA SER A 12 7.71 -12.16 -29.29
C SER A 12 7.45 -13.18 -28.18
N VAL A 13 8.44 -13.39 -27.31
CA VAL A 13 8.25 -14.18 -26.09
C VAL A 13 7.39 -13.33 -25.15
N PHE A 14 6.11 -13.66 -25.03
CA PHE A 14 5.29 -13.13 -23.94
C PHE A 14 5.89 -13.64 -22.63
N ALA A 15 6.57 -12.76 -21.91
CA ALA A 15 6.94 -13.02 -20.53
C ALA A 15 5.64 -13.09 -19.72
N GLN A 16 5.16 -14.31 -19.44
CA GLN A 16 4.09 -14.50 -18.46
C GLN A 16 4.72 -14.36 -17.08
N ALA A 17 4.50 -13.19 -16.46
CA ALA A 17 4.86 -12.98 -15.07
C ALA A 17 3.95 -13.85 -14.18
N ALA A 18 4.54 -14.50 -13.18
CA ALA A 18 3.81 -15.25 -12.17
C ALA A 18 2.82 -14.33 -11.46
N ASN A 19 1.52 -14.61 -11.60
CA ASN A 19 0.46 -13.75 -11.10
C ASN A 19 -0.52 -14.61 -10.29
N PHE A 20 -0.43 -14.53 -8.96
CA PHE A 20 -1.58 -14.90 -8.13
C PHE A 20 -2.36 -13.64 -7.76
N THR A 21 -3.68 -13.78 -7.66
CA THR A 21 -4.59 -12.71 -7.24
C THR A 21 -5.08 -12.95 -5.82
N VAL A 22 -5.43 -11.88 -5.10
CA VAL A 22 -5.97 -11.97 -3.73
C VAL A 22 -7.24 -11.13 -3.62
N THR A 23 -8.28 -11.70 -3.03
CA THR A 23 -9.57 -11.03 -2.78
C THR A 23 -10.08 -11.35 -1.38
N PRO A 24 -10.44 -10.35 -0.54
CA PRO A 24 -10.29 -8.90 -0.75
C PRO A 24 -8.84 -8.43 -0.55
N VAL A 25 -8.53 -7.20 -0.99
CA VAL A 25 -7.20 -6.56 -0.81
C VAL A 25 -7.07 -5.78 0.51
N ARG A 26 -8.14 -5.71 1.31
CA ARG A 26 -8.19 -5.11 2.64
C ARG A 26 -9.06 -5.99 3.53
N VAL A 27 -8.64 -6.19 4.77
CA VAL A 27 -9.41 -6.94 5.76
C VAL A 27 -9.79 -6.02 6.91
N GLU A 28 -11.06 -6.07 7.29
CA GLU A 28 -11.56 -5.41 8.49
C GLU A 28 -12.09 -6.47 9.46
N LEU A 29 -11.62 -6.41 10.71
CA LEU A 29 -12.05 -7.24 11.82
C LEU A 29 -12.71 -6.35 12.87
N SER A 30 -13.66 -6.88 13.61
CA SER A 30 -14.31 -6.19 14.73
C SER A 30 -14.79 -7.18 15.77
N GLN A 31 -15.40 -6.72 16.87
CA GLN A 31 -16.02 -7.61 17.84
C GLN A 31 -17.09 -8.52 17.21
N GLN A 32 -17.89 -7.99 16.29
CA GLN A 32 -18.96 -8.71 15.60
C GLN A 32 -18.42 -9.62 14.47
N ARG A 33 -17.25 -9.27 13.91
CA ARG A 33 -16.57 -10.04 12.86
C ARG A 33 -15.10 -10.25 13.24
N PRO A 34 -14.80 -11.15 14.20
CA PRO A 34 -13.44 -11.34 14.71
C PRO A 34 -12.54 -12.10 13.73
N SER A 35 -13.10 -12.63 12.64
CA SER A 35 -12.37 -13.36 11.60
C SER A 35 -12.91 -13.04 10.21
N ALA A 36 -12.03 -13.13 9.21
CA ALA A 36 -12.33 -12.97 7.80
C ALA A 36 -11.64 -14.06 6.96
N ALA A 37 -12.13 -14.26 5.75
CA ALA A 37 -11.52 -15.13 4.75
C ALA A 37 -11.02 -14.30 3.56
N LEU A 38 -9.85 -14.65 3.06
CA LEU A 38 -9.30 -14.14 1.80
C LEU A 38 -9.11 -15.31 0.85
N THR A 39 -9.30 -15.06 -0.42
CA THR A 39 -9.13 -16.04 -1.49
C THR A 39 -7.90 -15.67 -2.29
N VAL A 40 -6.97 -16.60 -2.42
CA VAL A 40 -5.78 -16.48 -3.27
C VAL A 40 -5.94 -17.42 -4.45
N LYS A 41 -5.80 -16.93 -5.67
CA LYS A 41 -5.94 -17.73 -6.88
C LYS A 41 -4.68 -17.64 -7.70
N ASN A 42 -4.17 -18.79 -8.14
CA ASN A 42 -3.12 -18.84 -9.14
C ASN A 42 -3.75 -18.64 -10.52
N GLU A 43 -3.40 -17.58 -11.23
CA GLU A 43 -3.93 -17.31 -12.57
C GLU A 43 -3.15 -18.04 -13.68
N MET A 44 -2.02 -18.69 -13.35
CA MET A 44 -1.24 -19.45 -14.32
C MET A 44 -1.93 -20.76 -14.69
N THR A 45 -1.67 -21.23 -15.91
CA THR A 45 -2.31 -22.43 -16.50
C THR A 45 -1.42 -23.67 -16.50
N ASP A 46 -0.13 -23.51 -16.22
CA ASP A 46 0.89 -24.55 -16.34
C ASP A 46 1.86 -24.62 -15.16
N GLU A 47 2.01 -23.55 -14.37
CA GLU A 47 2.92 -23.51 -13.22
C GLU A 47 2.21 -23.45 -11.86
N SER A 48 2.74 -24.19 -10.88
CA SER A 48 2.29 -24.10 -9.49
C SER A 48 3.03 -23.01 -8.75
N VAL A 49 2.34 -22.32 -7.84
CA VAL A 49 2.91 -21.26 -6.99
C VAL A 49 2.97 -21.73 -5.54
N VAL A 50 4.11 -21.57 -4.90
CA VAL A 50 4.23 -21.72 -3.44
C VAL A 50 4.14 -20.34 -2.81
N VAL A 51 3.24 -20.16 -1.84
CA VAL A 51 3.03 -18.88 -1.16
C VAL A 51 3.26 -19.06 0.34
N GLU A 52 4.12 -18.22 0.90
CA GLU A 52 4.31 -18.04 2.34
C GLU A 52 3.42 -16.89 2.84
N LEU A 53 2.71 -17.13 3.93
CA LEU A 53 1.84 -16.18 4.61
C LEU A 53 2.44 -15.80 5.96
N ARG A 54 2.62 -14.50 6.19
CA ARG A 54 3.02 -13.95 7.50
C ARG A 54 2.09 -12.83 7.94
N ALA A 55 1.74 -12.80 9.22
CA ALA A 55 0.99 -11.73 9.85
C ALA A 55 1.89 -10.97 10.83
N VAL A 56 1.92 -9.64 10.72
CA VAL A 56 2.76 -8.78 11.57
C VAL A 56 1.96 -7.59 12.10
N ALA A 57 2.28 -7.15 13.31
CA ALA A 57 1.80 -5.88 13.85
C ALA A 57 2.41 -4.75 13.04
N TRP A 58 1.61 -3.73 12.77
CA TRP A 58 1.99 -2.63 11.90
C TRP A 58 1.81 -1.30 12.63
N THR A 59 2.93 -0.59 12.77
CA THR A 59 3.00 0.75 13.33
C THR A 59 3.83 1.64 12.40
N GLN A 60 3.95 2.91 12.74
CA GLN A 60 4.73 3.89 12.01
C GLN A 60 5.57 4.66 13.01
N ASN A 61 6.85 4.80 12.69
CA ASN A 61 7.80 5.56 13.50
C ASN A 61 8.61 6.47 12.57
N SER A 62 8.79 7.74 12.96
CA SER A 62 9.50 8.74 12.16
C SER A 62 9.03 8.84 10.70
N GLY A 63 7.75 8.56 10.44
CA GLY A 63 7.16 8.60 9.10
C GLY A 63 7.36 7.34 8.25
N GLU A 64 7.92 6.26 8.79
CA GLU A 64 8.14 4.98 8.09
C GLU A 64 7.32 3.83 8.70
N ASP A 65 7.00 2.81 7.90
CA ASP A 65 6.32 1.61 8.41
C ASP A 65 7.27 0.74 9.22
N VAL A 66 6.81 0.31 10.39
CA VAL A 66 7.51 -0.60 11.30
C VAL A 66 6.66 -1.85 11.51
N TYR A 67 7.31 -3.00 11.36
CA TYR A 67 6.68 -4.31 11.48
C TYR A 67 7.27 -5.09 12.66
N ALA A 68 6.41 -5.69 13.47
CA ALA A 68 6.79 -6.53 14.60
C ALA A 68 5.96 -7.83 14.62
N PRO A 69 6.42 -8.89 15.32
CA PRO A 69 5.63 -10.11 15.47
C PRO A 69 4.22 -9.81 16.01
N ALA A 70 3.18 -10.28 15.32
CA ALA A 70 1.80 -10.17 15.80
C ALA A 70 1.47 -11.35 16.72
N GLN A 71 1.17 -11.07 17.99
CA GLN A 71 0.67 -12.09 18.91
C GLN A 71 -0.85 -12.22 18.84
N ASP A 72 -1.53 -11.11 18.55
CA ASP A 72 -3.01 -11.02 18.65
C ASP A 72 -3.74 -11.32 17.33
N LEU A 73 -3.01 -11.54 16.23
CA LEU A 73 -3.57 -11.88 14.92
C LEU A 73 -3.09 -13.27 14.47
N LEU A 74 -4.04 -14.12 14.07
CA LEU A 74 -3.79 -15.42 13.45
C LEU A 74 -4.08 -15.34 11.96
N ALA A 75 -3.23 -15.98 11.15
CA ALA A 75 -3.43 -16.14 9.72
C ALA A 75 -3.02 -17.57 9.30
N THR A 76 -3.89 -18.28 8.58
CA THR A 76 -3.70 -19.70 8.24
C THR A 76 -4.22 -20.05 6.85
N PRO A 77 -3.56 -20.95 6.10
CA PRO A 77 -2.30 -21.64 6.42
C PRO A 77 -1.04 -20.76 6.21
N PRO A 78 0.06 -20.98 6.95
CA PRO A 78 1.28 -20.17 6.85
C PRO A 78 2.11 -20.43 5.58
N ILE A 79 1.93 -21.59 4.95
CA ILE A 79 2.51 -21.90 3.64
C ILE A 79 1.57 -22.84 2.91
N PHE A 80 1.42 -22.65 1.59
CA PHE A 80 0.57 -23.49 0.75
C PHE A 80 1.04 -23.47 -0.70
N THR A 81 0.64 -24.49 -1.45
CA THR A 81 0.92 -24.61 -2.88
C THR A 81 -0.38 -24.52 -3.67
N LEU A 82 -0.40 -23.64 -4.66
CA LEU A 82 -1.49 -23.48 -5.61
C LEU A 82 -1.09 -24.16 -6.92
N ALA A 83 -1.80 -25.22 -7.30
CA ALA A 83 -1.71 -25.76 -8.66
C ALA A 83 -2.17 -24.70 -9.69
N PRO A 84 -1.91 -24.90 -10.99
CA PRO A 84 -2.40 -23.98 -12.01
C PRO A 84 -3.93 -23.80 -11.95
N GLY A 85 -4.40 -22.55 -12.00
CA GLY A 85 -5.82 -22.20 -11.87
C GLY A 85 -6.45 -22.42 -10.49
N ALA A 86 -5.70 -23.01 -9.54
CA ALA A 86 -6.24 -23.38 -8.24
C ALA A 86 -6.45 -22.18 -7.33
N THR A 87 -7.28 -22.39 -6.31
CA THR A 87 -7.65 -21.37 -5.34
C THR A 87 -7.41 -21.89 -3.93
N GLN A 88 -6.86 -21.05 -3.06
CA GLN A 88 -6.68 -21.29 -1.63
C GLN A 88 -7.44 -20.23 -0.83
N VAL A 89 -8.16 -20.67 0.20
CA VAL A 89 -8.73 -19.76 1.20
C VAL A 89 -7.76 -19.61 2.37
N ILE A 90 -7.41 -18.36 2.69
CA ILE A 90 -6.70 -17.96 3.90
C ILE A 90 -7.73 -17.48 4.91
N ARG A 91 -7.60 -17.92 6.17
CA ARG A 91 -8.40 -17.42 7.29
C ARG A 91 -7.54 -16.53 8.17
N VAL A 92 -8.08 -15.37 8.51
CA VAL A 92 -7.43 -14.37 9.37
C VAL A 92 -8.37 -14.06 10.53
N GLY A 93 -7.87 -13.99 11.75
CA GLY A 93 -8.73 -13.69 12.90
C GLY A 93 -7.96 -13.23 14.13
N LEU A 94 -8.67 -12.53 15.00
CA LEU A 94 -8.12 -12.04 16.26
C LEU A 94 -8.06 -13.16 17.30
N ARG A 95 -6.98 -13.23 18.08
CA ARG A 95 -6.86 -14.14 19.24
C ARG A 95 -7.68 -13.66 20.43
N HIS A 96 -7.78 -12.35 20.58
CA HIS A 96 -8.50 -11.68 21.66
C HIS A 96 -9.48 -10.68 21.06
N PRO A 97 -10.52 -10.28 21.80
CA PRO A 97 -11.37 -9.19 21.37
C PRO A 97 -10.56 -7.94 21.02
N PRO A 98 -11.01 -7.12 20.06
CA PRO A 98 -10.29 -5.89 19.70
C PRO A 98 -10.21 -4.93 20.88
N ALA A 99 -9.25 -4.00 20.80
CA ALA A 99 -9.10 -2.93 21.77
C ALA A 99 -10.38 -2.08 21.89
N ASP A 100 -10.56 -1.45 23.05
CA ASP A 100 -11.80 -0.73 23.33
C ASP A 100 -11.83 0.66 22.64
N ASP A 101 -10.71 1.38 22.64
CA ASP A 101 -10.64 2.81 22.32
C ASP A 101 -10.05 3.14 20.93
N ARG A 102 -9.19 2.27 20.39
CA ARG A 102 -8.44 2.53 19.16
C ARG A 102 -8.32 1.32 18.23
N GLU A 103 -8.28 1.59 16.94
CA GLU A 103 -7.99 0.58 15.93
C GLU A 103 -6.55 0.06 16.06
N VAL A 104 -6.38 -1.25 15.88
CA VAL A 104 -5.07 -1.90 15.80
C VAL A 104 -4.82 -2.35 14.37
N SER A 105 -3.64 -2.05 13.85
CA SER A 105 -3.28 -2.31 12.45
C SER A 105 -2.26 -3.44 12.34
N TYR A 106 -2.46 -4.27 11.31
CA TYR A 106 -1.57 -5.37 10.97
C TYR A 106 -1.33 -5.40 9.45
N ARG A 107 -0.32 -6.16 9.04
CA ARG A 107 -0.09 -6.49 7.63
C ARG A 107 -0.02 -8.00 7.45
N LEU A 108 -0.66 -8.47 6.38
CA LEU A 108 -0.42 -9.80 5.82
C LEU A 108 0.59 -9.67 4.69
N PHE A 109 1.66 -10.44 4.78
CA PHE A 109 2.64 -10.61 3.72
C PHE A 109 2.35 -11.95 3.06
N LEU A 110 1.97 -11.92 1.78
CA LEU A 110 1.84 -13.09 0.92
C LEU A 110 3.00 -13.08 -0.05
N ARG A 111 3.99 -13.92 0.21
CA ARG A 111 5.25 -13.95 -0.54
C ARG A 111 5.32 -15.22 -1.36
N GLU A 112 5.52 -15.07 -2.66
CA GLU A 112 5.87 -16.16 -3.54
C GLU A 112 7.25 -16.73 -3.16
N VAL A 113 7.34 -18.05 -3.07
CA VAL A 113 8.59 -18.77 -2.87
C VAL A 113 9.02 -19.34 -4.23
N PRO A 114 9.98 -18.68 -4.92
CA PRO A 114 10.41 -19.11 -6.24
C PRO A 114 11.05 -20.50 -6.19
N PRO A 115 10.74 -21.41 -7.13
CA PRO A 115 11.46 -22.67 -7.25
C PRO A 115 12.93 -22.42 -7.65
N PRO A 116 13.85 -23.34 -7.34
CA PRO A 116 15.22 -23.26 -7.82
C PRO A 116 15.27 -23.17 -9.35
N PRO A 117 16.17 -22.36 -9.93
CA PRO A 117 16.34 -22.28 -11.38
C PRO A 117 16.68 -23.64 -11.98
N LYS A 118 16.11 -23.94 -13.15
CA LYS A 118 16.46 -25.16 -13.90
C LYS A 118 17.92 -25.10 -14.39
N PRO A 119 18.63 -26.24 -14.51
CA PRO A 119 19.97 -26.26 -15.08
C PRO A 119 20.01 -25.59 -16.46
N GLY A 120 20.96 -24.69 -16.67
CA GLY A 120 21.09 -23.92 -17.92
C GLY A 120 20.15 -22.70 -18.03
N PHE A 121 19.39 -22.36 -16.98
CA PHE A 121 18.62 -21.12 -16.96
C PHE A 121 19.55 -19.89 -16.99
N ALA A 122 19.44 -19.10 -18.05
CA ALA A 122 20.07 -17.80 -18.19
C ALA A 122 18.97 -16.74 -18.28
N GLY A 123 18.61 -16.15 -17.15
CA GLY A 123 17.52 -15.17 -17.08
C GLY A 123 17.33 -14.59 -15.68
N VAL A 124 16.34 -13.71 -15.54
CA VAL A 124 15.90 -13.15 -14.26
C VAL A 124 14.63 -13.86 -13.82
N GLN A 125 14.58 -14.28 -12.56
CA GLN A 125 13.38 -14.80 -11.92
C GLN A 125 12.84 -13.74 -10.96
N ILE A 126 11.57 -13.39 -11.11
CA ILE A 126 10.88 -12.40 -10.29
C ILE A 126 9.95 -13.18 -9.34
N ALA A 127 9.91 -12.79 -8.08
CA ALA A 127 8.99 -13.33 -7.08
C ALA A 127 8.13 -12.20 -6.51
N LEU A 128 6.82 -12.44 -6.43
CA LEU A 128 5.86 -11.44 -5.95
C LEU A 128 5.76 -11.44 -4.41
N GLU A 129 5.66 -10.25 -3.80
CA GLU A 129 5.24 -10.09 -2.40
C GLU A 129 4.08 -9.09 -2.31
N MET A 130 2.90 -9.58 -1.90
CA MET A 130 1.73 -8.74 -1.66
C MET A 130 1.61 -8.39 -0.18
N ARG A 131 1.34 -7.12 0.13
CA ARG A 131 1.22 -6.60 1.51
C ARG A 131 -0.18 -6.05 1.77
N LEU A 132 -1.04 -6.86 2.38
CA LEU A 132 -2.44 -6.51 2.60
C LEU A 132 -2.65 -5.94 4.01
N PRO A 133 -3.32 -4.80 4.16
CA PRO A 133 -3.68 -4.27 5.46
C PRO A 133 -4.82 -5.07 6.11
N VAL A 134 -4.70 -5.26 7.41
CA VAL A 134 -5.75 -5.79 8.28
C VAL A 134 -5.97 -4.79 9.40
N PHE A 135 -7.21 -4.35 9.57
CA PHE A 135 -7.59 -3.38 10.58
C PHE A 135 -8.56 -4.02 11.58
N ALA A 136 -8.18 -4.03 12.85
CA ALA A 136 -9.04 -4.47 13.94
C ALA A 136 -9.72 -3.24 14.55
N LYS A 137 -10.99 -3.01 14.18
CA LYS A 137 -11.77 -1.85 14.63
C LYS A 137 -12.02 -1.90 16.13
N PRO A 138 -11.97 -0.74 16.82
CA PRO A 138 -12.27 -0.68 18.23
C PRO A 138 -13.76 -0.91 18.50
N ARG A 139 -14.11 -1.03 19.79
CA ARG A 139 -15.52 -1.15 20.20
C ARG A 139 -16.27 0.18 20.16
N THR A 140 -15.56 1.29 20.32
CA THR A 140 -16.11 2.64 20.17
C THR A 140 -16.22 3.05 18.70
N PRO A 141 -17.06 4.03 18.35
CA PRO A 141 -17.03 4.65 17.03
C PRO A 141 -15.61 5.08 16.66
N ALA A 142 -15.21 4.75 15.44
CA ALA A 142 -13.83 4.92 14.96
C ALA A 142 -13.82 5.89 13.79
N ALA A 143 -12.99 6.94 13.87
CA ALA A 143 -12.83 7.93 12.81
C ALA A 143 -11.41 8.51 12.79
N PRO A 144 -10.83 8.80 11.61
CA PRO A 144 -9.58 9.53 11.52
C PRO A 144 -9.78 11.02 11.83
N GLN A 145 -8.72 11.69 12.30
CA GLN A 145 -8.67 13.15 12.45
C GLN A 145 -7.31 13.65 11.97
N LEU A 146 -7.26 14.16 10.74
CA LEU A 146 -6.00 14.50 10.08
C LEU A 146 -5.60 15.96 10.31
N LYS A 147 -4.35 16.17 10.73
CA LYS A 147 -3.69 17.47 10.81
C LYS A 147 -2.50 17.50 9.87
N TRP A 148 -2.44 18.55 9.04
CA TRP A 148 -1.47 18.70 7.98
C TRP A 148 -0.49 19.83 8.27
N ARG A 149 0.78 19.64 7.89
CA ARG A 149 1.85 20.63 7.99
C ARG A 149 2.73 20.58 6.75
N ALA A 150 2.96 21.72 6.13
CA ALA A 150 3.78 21.85 4.93
C ALA A 150 5.12 22.50 5.25
N GLU A 151 6.20 21.87 4.78
CA GLU A 151 7.58 22.30 4.95
C GLU A 151 8.26 22.36 3.56
N PRO A 152 8.65 23.54 3.08
CA PRO A 152 9.47 23.66 1.88
C PRO A 152 10.84 23.01 2.09
N LEU A 153 11.30 22.22 1.11
CA LEU A 153 12.62 21.59 1.14
C LEU A 153 13.66 22.41 0.34
N PRO A 154 14.97 22.28 0.64
CA PRO A 154 16.03 23.06 -0.03
C PRO A 154 16.13 22.86 -1.55
N ASP A 155 15.70 21.70 -2.06
CA ASP A 155 15.65 21.36 -3.48
C ASP A 155 14.38 21.92 -4.18
N GLY A 156 13.53 22.62 -3.45
CA GLY A 156 12.26 23.16 -3.92
C GLY A 156 11.12 22.15 -3.94
N ALA A 157 11.31 20.94 -3.43
CA ALA A 157 10.20 20.02 -3.15
C ALA A 157 9.40 20.49 -1.92
N LEU A 158 8.22 19.89 -1.71
CA LEU A 158 7.37 20.18 -0.56
C LEU A 158 7.22 18.90 0.28
N ALA A 159 7.69 18.93 1.52
CA ALA A 159 7.38 17.89 2.48
C ALA A 159 6.04 18.20 3.15
N LEU A 160 5.13 17.23 3.13
CA LEU A 160 3.85 17.31 3.80
C LEU A 160 3.84 16.28 4.93
N SER A 161 3.73 16.76 6.17
CA SER A 161 3.51 15.90 7.33
C SER A 161 2.03 15.83 7.64
N VAL A 162 1.51 14.62 7.83
CA VAL A 162 0.14 14.34 8.22
C VAL A 162 0.13 13.55 9.51
N THR A 163 -0.54 14.07 10.52
CA THR A 163 -0.73 13.41 11.81
C THR A 163 -2.19 13.02 11.94
N ASN A 164 -2.45 11.79 12.38
CA ASN A 164 -3.81 11.32 12.64
C ASN A 164 -4.06 11.27 14.15
N ASP A 165 -4.76 12.27 14.67
CA ASP A 165 -5.17 12.34 16.09
C ASP A 165 -6.45 11.54 16.37
N GLY A 166 -7.02 10.90 15.34
CA GLY A 166 -8.19 10.03 15.45
C GLY A 166 -7.85 8.64 15.96
N ASN A 167 -8.88 7.81 16.08
CA ASN A 167 -8.78 6.44 16.59
C ASN A 167 -8.99 5.35 15.51
N ALA A 168 -9.11 5.75 14.25
CA ALA A 168 -9.09 4.87 13.06
C ALA A 168 -8.03 5.35 12.06
N HIS A 169 -7.48 4.45 11.25
CA HIS A 169 -6.60 4.86 10.15
C HIS A 169 -7.31 5.79 9.16
N ALA A 170 -6.51 6.51 8.38
CA ALA A 170 -6.93 7.07 7.09
C ALA A 170 -6.03 6.53 5.99
N GLN A 171 -6.60 6.18 4.85
CA GLN A 171 -5.85 6.05 3.61
C GLN A 171 -6.00 7.36 2.83
N VAL A 172 -4.92 8.11 2.65
CA VAL A 172 -4.92 9.34 1.84
C VAL A 172 -4.31 9.06 0.47
N ALA A 173 -4.84 9.67 -0.58
CA ALA A 173 -4.37 9.46 -1.95
C ALA A 173 -4.54 10.72 -2.81
N ASN A 174 -3.74 10.79 -3.89
CA ASN A 174 -3.79 11.87 -4.88
C ASN A 174 -3.75 13.26 -4.25
N LEU A 175 -2.74 13.52 -3.42
CA LEU A 175 -2.60 14.83 -2.80
C LEU A 175 -2.15 15.82 -3.88
N VAL A 176 -2.87 16.92 -3.98
CA VAL A 176 -2.62 18.02 -4.89
C VAL A 176 -2.54 19.29 -4.08
N VAL A 177 -1.40 19.96 -4.16
CA VAL A 177 -1.17 21.25 -3.50
C VAL A 177 -1.17 22.35 -4.54
N THR A 178 -1.98 23.39 -4.32
CA THR A 178 -2.00 24.62 -5.12
C THR A 178 -1.58 25.82 -4.27
N ALA A 179 -0.97 26.80 -4.91
CA ALA A 179 -0.64 28.09 -4.30
C ALA A 179 -1.68 29.15 -4.69
N PRO A 180 -1.84 30.23 -3.90
CA PRO A 180 -2.72 31.33 -4.26
C PRO A 180 -2.39 31.89 -5.65
N GLY A 181 -3.41 32.04 -6.50
CA GLY A 181 -3.26 32.56 -7.87
C GLY A 181 -2.63 31.59 -8.87
N ALA A 182 -2.24 30.38 -8.46
CA ALA A 182 -1.73 29.37 -9.37
C ALA A 182 -2.87 28.58 -10.03
N GLU A 183 -2.90 28.54 -11.37
CA GLU A 183 -3.87 27.72 -12.11
C GLU A 183 -3.50 26.23 -12.14
N ARG A 184 -2.24 25.90 -11.83
CA ARG A 184 -1.71 24.52 -11.85
C ARG A 184 -1.20 24.10 -10.47
N PRO A 185 -1.18 22.78 -10.16
CA PRO A 185 -0.58 22.27 -8.94
C PRO A 185 0.89 22.67 -8.81
N VAL A 186 1.28 23.10 -7.61
CA VAL A 186 2.69 23.37 -7.29
C VAL A 186 3.41 22.11 -6.83
N ALA A 187 2.70 21.17 -6.23
CA ALA A 187 3.24 19.88 -5.82
C ALA A 187 2.15 18.80 -5.80
N THR A 188 2.52 17.55 -6.10
CA THR A 188 1.59 16.41 -6.11
C THR A 188 2.20 15.16 -5.48
N TYR A 189 1.34 14.32 -4.91
CA TYR A 189 1.66 12.96 -4.49
C TYR A 189 0.56 12.04 -5.03
N PRO A 190 0.78 11.41 -6.20
CA PRO A 190 -0.24 10.58 -6.88
C PRO A 190 -0.42 9.19 -6.24
N GLU A 191 0.49 8.82 -5.34
CA GLU A 191 0.41 7.55 -4.61
C GLU A 191 -0.58 7.67 -3.45
N PHE A 192 -0.80 6.55 -2.74
CA PHE A 192 -1.56 6.54 -1.49
C PHE A 192 -0.64 6.25 -0.30
N ALA A 193 -1.02 6.75 0.86
CA ALA A 193 -0.36 6.45 2.12
C ALA A 193 -1.41 6.16 3.20
N TYR A 194 -1.08 5.27 4.12
CA TYR A 194 -1.88 5.09 5.33
C TYR A 194 -1.31 5.95 6.46
N VAL A 195 -2.18 6.59 7.23
CA VAL A 195 -1.85 7.33 8.44
C VAL A 195 -2.56 6.65 9.60
N LEU A 196 -1.81 5.90 10.41
CA LEU A 196 -2.40 5.09 11.49
C LEU A 196 -2.79 5.96 12.69
N PRO A 197 -3.71 5.50 13.57
CA PRO A 197 -4.11 6.25 14.76
C PRO A 197 -2.92 6.68 15.63
N GLY A 198 -2.89 7.95 16.02
CA GLY A 198 -1.85 8.55 16.86
C GLY A 198 -0.47 8.65 16.20
N GLN A 199 -0.37 8.47 14.88
CA GLN A 199 0.90 8.44 14.16
C GLN A 199 0.98 9.50 13.08
N THR A 200 2.23 9.79 12.68
CA THR A 200 2.55 10.80 11.68
C THR A 200 3.22 10.15 10.48
N ARG A 201 2.83 10.57 9.27
CA ARG A 201 3.53 10.29 8.02
C ARG A 201 4.11 11.55 7.43
N ARG A 202 5.31 11.45 6.87
CA ARG A 202 5.96 12.50 6.09
C ARG A 202 6.03 12.07 4.63
N LEU A 203 5.41 12.86 3.77
CA LEU A 203 5.29 12.60 2.33
C LEU A 203 6.06 13.67 1.58
N VAL A 204 7.00 13.29 0.72
CA VAL A 204 7.70 14.22 -0.15
C VAL A 204 6.92 14.33 -1.46
N LEU A 205 6.32 15.48 -1.71
CA LEU A 205 5.54 15.73 -2.91
C LEU A 205 6.47 16.06 -4.08
N LYS A 206 6.14 15.53 -5.25
CA LYS A 206 6.80 15.86 -6.50
C LYS A 206 6.40 17.27 -6.92
N ARG A 207 7.38 18.12 -7.22
CA ARG A 207 7.14 19.48 -7.69
C ARG A 207 6.46 19.46 -9.07
N GLY A 208 5.51 20.37 -9.27
CA GLY A 208 4.87 20.59 -10.57
C GLY A 208 5.86 21.15 -11.60
N PRO A 209 5.71 20.84 -12.91
CA PRO A 209 6.50 21.45 -13.97
C PRO A 209 6.36 22.97 -13.94
N ASP A 210 7.47 23.70 -13.98
CA ASP A 210 7.54 25.17 -13.92
C ASP A 210 6.83 25.81 -12.71
N ALA A 211 6.56 25.02 -11.65
CA ALA A 211 5.89 25.52 -10.46
C ALA A 211 6.77 26.59 -9.77
N PRO A 212 6.21 27.74 -9.37
CA PRO A 212 6.97 28.74 -8.62
C PRO A 212 7.46 28.14 -7.29
N ALA A 213 8.56 28.69 -6.76
CA ALA A 213 9.01 28.32 -5.43
C ALA A 213 7.94 28.70 -4.39
N VAL A 214 7.60 27.76 -3.50
CA VAL A 214 6.71 28.00 -2.37
C VAL A 214 7.47 28.87 -1.36
N THR A 215 7.25 30.17 -1.42
CA THR A 215 7.99 31.18 -0.63
C THR A 215 7.15 31.78 0.53
N GLY A 216 5.91 31.33 0.68
CA GLY A 216 4.97 31.78 1.72
C GLY A 216 3.52 31.78 1.22
N GLY A 217 2.59 32.18 2.10
CA GLY A 217 1.15 32.25 1.80
C GLY A 217 0.44 30.91 1.99
N THR A 218 -0.87 30.97 2.24
CA THR A 218 -1.70 29.78 2.50
C THR A 218 -1.77 28.90 1.26
N LEU A 219 -1.23 27.69 1.33
CA LEU A 219 -1.40 26.68 0.29
C LEU A 219 -2.75 25.98 0.47
N HIS A 220 -3.29 25.43 -0.60
CA HIS A 220 -4.50 24.62 -0.55
C HIS A 220 -4.17 23.18 -0.91
N LEU A 221 -4.57 22.25 -0.04
CA LEU A 221 -4.48 20.82 -0.24
C LEU A 221 -5.84 20.28 -0.65
N LYS A 222 -5.86 19.57 -1.78
CA LYS A 222 -6.94 18.66 -2.14
C LYS A 222 -6.42 17.23 -2.15
N ALA A 223 -7.17 16.31 -1.56
CA ALA A 223 -6.83 14.88 -1.56
C ALA A 223 -8.09 14.04 -1.42
N TYR A 224 -7.97 12.74 -1.67
CA TYR A 224 -9.00 11.77 -1.36
C TYR A 224 -8.61 10.95 -0.13
N SER A 225 -9.60 10.57 0.66
CA SER A 225 -9.44 9.52 1.66
C SER A 225 -10.58 8.51 1.64
N ASP A 226 -10.37 7.36 2.27
CA ASP A 226 -11.44 6.39 2.52
C ASP A 226 -12.49 6.87 3.53
N ALA A 227 -12.29 8.03 4.15
CA ALA A 227 -13.29 8.74 4.96
C ALA A 227 -13.95 9.93 4.23
N GLY A 228 -13.59 10.19 2.97
CA GLY A 228 -14.13 11.28 2.16
C GLY A 228 -13.06 12.23 1.60
N ASP A 229 -13.51 13.23 0.84
CA ASP A 229 -12.66 14.24 0.23
C ASP A 229 -12.02 15.14 1.30
N ILE A 230 -10.77 15.53 1.06
CA ILE A 230 -10.01 16.45 1.90
C ILE A 230 -9.84 17.75 1.13
N ASP A 231 -10.30 18.84 1.72
CA ASP A 231 -9.99 20.21 1.31
C ASP A 231 -9.46 20.96 2.53
N SER A 232 -8.21 21.43 2.48
CA SER A 232 -7.55 22.01 3.66
C SER A 232 -6.61 23.14 3.28
N ALA A 233 -6.68 24.23 4.03
CA ALA A 233 -5.69 25.29 4.00
C ALA A 233 -4.44 24.84 4.79
N LEU A 234 -3.27 24.98 4.19
CA LEU A 234 -1.98 24.71 4.81
C LEU A 234 -1.25 26.03 4.97
N ALA A 235 -0.97 26.43 6.21
CA ALA A 235 0.01 27.49 6.45
C ALA A 235 1.42 26.87 6.29
N PRO A 236 2.23 27.28 5.31
CA PRO A 236 3.62 26.83 5.25
C PRO A 236 4.34 27.37 6.48
N GLU A 237 5.12 26.51 7.13
CA GLU A 237 5.96 26.97 8.22
C GLU A 237 7.08 27.86 7.67
N THR A 238 7.09 29.11 8.12
CA THR A 238 8.21 30.02 7.90
C THR A 238 9.41 29.48 8.69
N ARG A 239 10.51 29.25 7.98
CA ARG A 239 11.82 28.97 8.57
C ARG A 239 12.37 30.22 9.25
#